data_AF-A0A4U3MH83-F1
#
_entry.id   AF-A0A4U3MH83-F1
#
_cell.length_a   1.000
_cell.length_b   1.000
_cell.length_c   1.000
_cell.angle_alpha   90.00
_cell.angle_beta   90.00
_cell.angle_gamma   90.00
#
_symmetry.space_group_name_H-M   'P 1'
#
loop_
_entity.id
_entity.type
_entity.pdbx_description
1 polymer ?
#
loop_
_entity_poly.entity_id
_entity_poly.type
_entity_poly.pdbx_seq_one_letter_code
_entity_poly.pdbx_strand_id
1 'polypeptide(L)'
;MTYSREEVTARVRETARMICAEQPDVPEPNTLKDMDSFSFVQMALELENSYQVKLLEKLENFSGERFEDLADFIIAVLEENERTLT
;
A
#
# COMPACT_ATOMS: atom_id res chain seq x y z
N MET A 1 -15.52 7.26 -6.04
CA MET A 1 -15.17 6.15 -6.96
C MET A 1 -15.09 4.89 -6.11
N THR A 2 -15.80 3.80 -6.41
CA THR A 2 -15.78 2.63 -5.51
C THR A 2 -14.60 1.73 -5.87
N TYR A 3 -13.58 1.73 -5.02
CA TYR A 3 -12.42 0.84 -5.16
C TYR A 3 -12.78 -0.55 -4.63
N SER A 4 -12.60 -1.61 -5.42
CA SER A 4 -12.79 -2.96 -4.89
C SER A 4 -11.57 -3.41 -4.10
N ARG A 5 -11.81 -4.14 -3.01
CA ARG A 5 -10.75 -4.74 -2.19
C ARG A 5 -9.77 -5.59 -3.00
N GLU A 6 -10.29 -6.34 -3.97
CA GLU A 6 -9.51 -7.22 -4.83
C GLU A 6 -8.55 -6.42 -5.73
N GLU A 7 -9.04 -5.37 -6.40
CA GLU A 7 -8.21 -4.50 -7.25
C GLU A 7 -7.12 -3.80 -6.44
N VAL A 8 -7.46 -3.24 -5.28
CA VAL A 8 -6.48 -2.55 -4.42
C VAL A 8 -5.45 -3.55 -3.88
N THR A 9 -5.88 -4.75 -3.47
CA THR A 9 -4.96 -5.81 -3.04
C THR A 9 -4.01 -6.22 -4.17
N ALA A 10 -4.52 -6.39 -5.39
CA ALA A 10 -3.71 -6.72 -6.56
C ALA A 10 -2.67 -5.64 -6.83
N ARG A 11 -3.07 -4.36 -6.76
CA ARG A 11 -2.15 -3.22 -6.89
C ARG A 11 -1.08 -3.22 -5.81
N VAL A 12 -1.45 -3.36 -4.54
CA VAL A 12 -0.50 -3.42 -3.42
C VAL A 12 0.54 -4.53 -3.65
N ARG A 13 0.08 -5.73 -4.02
CA ARG A 13 0.96 -6.86 -4.30
C ARG A 13 1.90 -6.58 -5.48
N GLU A 14 1.37 -6.02 -6.57
CA GLU A 14 2.17 -5.70 -7.76
C GLU A 14 3.24 -4.64 -7.45
N THR A 15 2.88 -3.59 -6.72
CA THR A 15 3.84 -2.56 -6.29
C THR A 15 4.90 -3.14 -5.35
N ALA A 16 4.52 -3.99 -4.39
CA ALA A 16 5.48 -4.66 -3.51
C ALA A 16 6.51 -5.48 -4.31
N ARG A 17 6.03 -6.27 -5.28
CA ARG A 17 6.87 -7.08 -6.17
C ARG A 17 7.81 -6.23 -7.02
N MET A 18 7.30 -5.15 -7.59
CA MET A 18 8.09 -4.21 -8.38
C MET A 18 9.26 -3.64 -7.57
N ILE A 19 8.96 -3.11 -6.38
CA ILE A 19 9.97 -2.50 -5.50
C ILE A 19 11.03 -3.52 -5.06
N CYS A 20 10.61 -4.73 -4.65
CA CYS A 20 11.56 -5.76 -4.25
C CYS A 20 12.39 -6.26 -5.44
N ALA A 21 11.84 -6.34 -6.65
CA ALA A 21 12.56 -6.77 -7.84
C ALA A 21 13.66 -5.79 -8.29
N GLU A 22 13.57 -4.51 -7.90
CA GLU A 22 14.61 -3.52 -8.16
C GLU A 22 15.83 -3.66 -7.23
N GLN A 23 15.73 -4.46 -6.17
CA GLN A 23 16.78 -4.64 -5.19
C GLN A 23 17.47 -5.99 -5.37
N PRO A 24 18.79 -6.02 -5.65
CA PRO A 24 19.53 -7.27 -5.69
C PRO A 24 19.46 -7.94 -4.31
N ASP A 25 19.21 -9.25 -4.30
CA ASP A 25 19.13 -10.10 -3.10
C ASP A 25 17.86 -9.97 -2.24
N VAL A 26 16.87 -9.17 -2.64
CA VAL A 26 15.55 -9.13 -1.98
C VAL A 26 14.60 -10.11 -2.67
N PRO A 27 14.03 -11.10 -1.95
CA PRO A 27 13.09 -12.04 -2.55
C PRO A 27 11.74 -11.38 -2.87
N GLU A 28 10.97 -12.02 -3.74
CA GLU A 28 9.58 -11.62 -3.99
C GLU A 28 8.74 -11.74 -2.69
N PRO A 29 8.04 -10.67 -2.26
CA PRO A 29 7.27 -10.70 -1.03
C PRO A 29 5.91 -11.39 -1.23
N ASN A 30 5.52 -12.24 -0.29
CA ASN A 30 4.18 -12.83 -0.23
C ASN A 30 3.24 -12.06 0.71
N THR A 31 3.83 -11.32 1.65
CA THR A 31 3.16 -10.52 2.69
C THR A 31 3.96 -9.24 2.95
N LEU A 32 3.38 -8.30 3.72
CA LEU A 32 4.10 -7.08 4.13
C LEU A 32 5.26 -7.39 5.09
N LYS A 33 5.16 -8.48 5.86
CA LYS A 33 6.22 -8.97 6.75
C LYS A 33 7.48 -9.40 6.03
N ASP A 34 7.36 -9.79 4.77
CA ASP A 34 8.51 -10.18 3.95
C ASP A 34 9.31 -8.96 3.47
N MET A 35 8.76 -7.75 3.62
CA MET A 35 9.39 -6.51 3.21
C MET A 35 10.18 -5.90 4.35
N ASP A 36 11.40 -5.45 4.06
CA ASP A 36 12.11 -4.57 4.98
C ASP A 36 11.41 -3.19 5.04
N SER A 37 11.72 -2.43 6.09
CA SER A 37 11.08 -1.13 6.33
C SER A 37 11.30 -0.11 5.20
N PHE A 38 12.44 -0.19 4.50
CA PHE A 38 12.74 0.74 3.42
C PHE A 38 11.92 0.39 2.17
N SER A 39 11.91 -0.88 1.77
CA SER A 39 11.06 -1.39 0.69
C SER A 39 9.57 -1.11 0.94
N PHE A 40 9.11 -1.27 2.18
CA PHE A 40 7.74 -0.93 2.57
C PHE A 40 7.44 0.57 2.38
N VAL A 41 8.35 1.45 2.80
CA VAL A 41 8.20 2.91 2.62
C VAL A 41 8.17 3.29 1.14
N GLN A 42 9.03 2.70 0.30
CA GLN A 42 9.02 2.95 -1.15
C GLN A 42 7.71 2.51 -1.79
N MET A 43 7.20 1.33 -1.42
CA MET A 43 5.89 0.86 -1.87
C MET A 43 4.78 1.81 -1.43
N ALA A 44 4.80 2.28 -0.18
CA ALA A 44 3.80 3.22 0.33
C ALA A 44 3.82 4.56 -0.43
N LEU A 45 5.01 5.09 -0.77
CA LEU A 45 5.17 6.28 -1.60
C LEU A 45 4.59 6.12 -3.01
N GLU A 46 4.86 4.98 -3.64
CA GLU A 46 4.33 4.69 -4.98
C GLU A 46 2.80 4.56 -4.96
N LEU A 47 2.25 3.91 -3.94
CA LEU A 47 0.80 3.79 -3.75
C LEU A 47 0.16 5.15 -3.48
N GLU A 48 0.77 5.99 -2.62
CA GLU A 48 0.38 7.38 -2.36
C GLU A 48 0.31 8.20 -3.65
N ASN A 49 1.33 8.11 -4.49
CA ASN A 49 1.34 8.77 -5.79
C ASN A 49 0.26 8.21 -6.74
N SER A 50 0.06 6.88 -6.76
CA SER A 50 -0.94 6.25 -7.63
C SER A 50 -2.39 6.62 -7.29
N TYR A 51 -2.68 6.79 -5.99
CA TYR A 51 -4.01 7.07 -5.47
C TYR A 51 -4.23 8.54 -5.12
N GLN A 52 -3.19 9.38 -5.20
CA GLN A 52 -3.24 10.81 -4.86
C GLN A 52 -3.76 11.04 -3.43
N VAL A 53 -3.24 10.27 -2.46
CA VAL A 53 -3.59 10.35 -1.03
C VAL A 53 -2.35 10.44 -0.16
N LYS A 54 -2.47 11.07 1.01
CA LYS A 54 -1.40 11.14 2.03
C LYS A 54 -1.33 9.84 2.83
N LEU A 55 -0.77 8.78 2.23
CA LEU A 55 -0.74 7.44 2.82
C LEU A 55 0.30 7.35 3.94
N LEU A 56 1.51 7.87 3.72
CA LEU A 56 2.59 7.80 4.71
C LEU A 56 2.21 8.49 6.03
N GLU A 57 1.53 9.64 5.95
CA GLU A 57 1.07 10.38 7.13
C GLU A 57 0.04 9.59 7.95
N LYS A 58 -0.73 8.69 7.32
CA LYS A 58 -1.78 7.92 8.00
C LYS A 58 -1.31 6.57 8.51
N LEU A 59 -0.16 6.07 8.03
CA LEU A 59 0.39 4.76 8.39
C LEU A 59 0.76 4.60 9.88
N GLU A 60 0.83 5.68 10.66
CA GLU A 60 1.09 5.62 12.12
C GLU A 60 0.12 4.69 12.88
N ASN A 61 -1.11 4.54 12.36
CA ASN A 61 -2.14 3.69 12.98
C ASN A 61 -2.29 2.32 12.30
N PHE A 62 -1.42 1.98 11.35
CA PHE A 62 -1.48 0.72 10.63
C PHE A 62 -0.67 -0.37 11.34
N SER A 63 -1.24 -1.58 11.45
CA SER A 63 -0.59 -2.74 12.07
C SER A 63 -0.85 -4.05 11.30
N GLY A 64 -1.34 -3.96 10.07
CA GLY A 64 -1.60 -5.11 9.22
C GLY A 64 -0.31 -5.74 8.70
N GLU A 65 -0.38 -7.02 8.36
CA GLU A 65 0.78 -7.80 7.94
C GLU A 65 0.62 -8.39 6.53
N ARG A 66 -0.61 -8.40 6.03
CA ARG A 66 -0.95 -8.90 4.71
C ARG A 66 -1.25 -7.76 3.75
N PHE A 67 -1.11 -8.04 2.45
CA PHE A 67 -1.47 -7.06 1.41
C PHE A 67 -2.95 -6.66 1.48
N GLU A 68 -3.83 -7.59 1.85
CA GLU A 68 -5.25 -7.29 2.03
C GLU A 68 -5.49 -6.31 3.19
N ASP A 69 -4.71 -6.38 4.26
CA ASP A 69 -4.85 -5.47 5.41
C ASP A 69 -4.49 -4.04 4.99
N LEU A 70 -3.41 -3.88 4.22
CA LEU A 70 -3.03 -2.58 3.67
C LEU A 70 -4.03 -2.08 2.61
N ALA A 71 -4.61 -2.98 1.82
CA ALA A 71 -5.66 -2.62 0.87
C ALA A 71 -6.92 -2.08 1.58
N ASP A 72 -7.37 -2.74 2.65
CA ASP A 72 -8.49 -2.28 3.48
C ASP A 72 -8.20 -0.91 4.10
N PHE A 73 -6.96 -0.70 4.54
CA PHE A 73 -6.50 0.59 5.05
C PHE A 73 -6.52 1.70 3.97
N ILE A 74 -5.98 1.43 2.78
CA ILE A 74 -5.97 2.38 1.66
C ILE A 74 -7.39 2.77 1.24
N ILE A 75 -8.32 1.81 1.20
CA ILE A 75 -9.72 2.08 0.88
C ILE A 75 -10.34 3.03 1.92
N ALA A 76 -10.11 2.79 3.22
CA ALA A 76 -10.57 3.69 4.26
C ALA A 76 -10.01 5.11 4.12
N VAL A 77 -8.72 5.24 3.77
CA VAL A 77 -8.08 6.54 3.50
C VAL A 77 -8.71 7.25 2.30
N LEU A 78 -8.97 6.52 1.22
CA LEU A 78 -9.60 7.05 0.02
C LEU A 78 -11.02 7.56 0.31
N GLU A 79 -11.81 6.79 1.05
CA GLU A 79 -13.16 7.20 1.47
C GLU A 79 -13.15 8.43 2.39
N GLU A 80 -12.19 8.53 3.31
CA GLU A 80 -12.01 9.70 4.16
C GLU A 80 -11.62 10.95 3.34
N ASN A 81 -10.73 10.78 2.37
CA ASN A 81 -10.27 11.87 1.51
C ASN A 81 -11.41 12.41 0.63
N GLU A 82 -12.26 11.54 0.06
CA GLU A 82 -13.45 11.95 -0.69
C GLU A 82 -14.41 12.78 0.17
N ARG A 83 -14.62 12.41 1.44
CA ARG A 83 -15.48 13.17 2.37
C ARG A 83 -14.95 14.55 2.74
N THR A 84 -13.63 14.74 2.70
CA THR A 84 -13.00 16.03 3.04
C THR A 84 -13.06 17.01 1.86
N LEU A 85 -13.29 16.52 0.65
CA LEU A 85 -13.39 17.30 -0.60
C LEU A 85 -14.83 17.70 -0.96
N THR A 86 -15.84 17.17 -0.26
CA THR A 86 -17.28 17.52 -0.37
C THR A 86 -17.73 18.49 0.71
#